data_AF-A0A7X9FQY0-F1
#
_entry.id   AF-A0A7X9FQY0-F1
#
_cell.length_a   1.000
_cell.length_b   1.000
_cell.length_c   1.000
_cell.angle_alpha   90.00
_cell.angle_beta   90.00
_cell.angle_gamma   90.00
#
_symmetry.space_group_name_H-M   'P 1'
#
loop_
_entity.id
_entity.type
_entity.pdbx_description
1 polymer ?
#
loop_
_entity_poly.entity_id
_entity_poly.type
_entity_poly.pdbx_seq_one_letter_code
_entity_poly.pdbx_strand_id
1 'polypeptide(L)'
;MKDSNFLISWNLFPPGYQVDFRLFIKKEIRDLQPLFNLTWDLCGSLVESGKNKVLDIKGRGDRDSLYDNPQQPERLFFVSGSVVSEEEGQEVEGEKRLVPFSYCLQSSFDSFVGARHISYNLHPEGTGAAEGLESIKEFLHNNKLLLDTVWLGVDLFTGTFLGTYLGFTPVVRDSFLLEYSKEELRFELNSESLKTRDEIPFERNAVLGKVRDLIDELSNEDLQDIYRAALSKESS
;
A
#
# COMPACT_ATOMS: atom_id res chain seq x y z
N MET A 1 9.45 -7.17 21.87
CA MET A 1 9.08 -8.45 21.22
C MET A 1 7.68 -8.96 21.56
N LYS A 2 6.89 -8.37 22.50
CA LYS A 2 5.55 -8.91 22.83
C LYS A 2 4.41 -8.45 21.89
N ASP A 3 4.64 -7.42 21.08
CA ASP A 3 3.57 -6.74 20.34
C ASP A 3 3.65 -6.88 18.81
N SER A 4 4.67 -7.60 18.31
CA SER A 4 4.87 -7.91 16.90
C SER A 4 4.54 -9.39 16.66
N ASN A 5 3.56 -9.67 15.80
CA ASN A 5 3.22 -11.00 15.32
C ASN A 5 3.54 -11.09 13.83
N PHE A 6 4.05 -12.24 13.40
CA PHE A 6 4.27 -12.49 11.98
C PHE A 6 3.80 -13.91 11.63
N LEU A 7 3.41 -14.07 10.37
CA LEU A 7 3.07 -15.34 9.77
C LEU A 7 3.78 -15.41 8.42
N ILE A 8 4.41 -16.54 8.16
CA ILE A 8 4.90 -16.88 6.83
C ILE A 8 4.26 -18.21 6.45
N SER A 9 3.84 -18.36 5.21
CA SER A 9 3.41 -19.64 4.67
C SER A 9 3.92 -19.81 3.25
N TRP A 10 4.26 -21.05 2.90
CA TRP A 10 4.85 -21.41 1.62
C TRP A 10 3.99 -22.41 0.88
N ASN A 11 3.80 -22.15 -0.41
CA ASN A 11 3.15 -23.07 -1.31
C ASN A 11 4.09 -23.38 -2.48
N LEU A 12 4.18 -24.65 -2.86
CA LEU A 12 4.84 -25.02 -4.11
C LEU A 12 3.92 -24.61 -5.26
N PHE A 13 4.38 -23.69 -6.10
CA PHE A 13 3.60 -23.13 -7.20
C PHE A 13 4.44 -23.12 -8.48
N PRO A 14 4.21 -24.05 -9.44
CA PRO A 14 5.05 -24.16 -10.63
C PRO A 14 5.18 -22.82 -11.38
N PRO A 15 6.40 -22.39 -11.76
CA PRO A 15 7.67 -23.13 -11.77
C PRO A 15 8.54 -22.99 -10.51
N GLY A 16 8.02 -22.50 -9.39
CA GLY A 16 8.81 -22.26 -8.17
C GLY A 16 7.98 -22.31 -6.89
N TYR A 17 8.20 -21.32 -6.03
CA TYR A 17 7.51 -21.17 -4.76
C TYR A 17 6.69 -19.88 -4.74
N GLN A 18 5.58 -19.95 -4.02
CA GLN A 18 4.83 -18.79 -3.57
C GLN A 18 5.05 -18.63 -2.07
N VAL A 19 5.27 -17.39 -1.64
CA VAL A 19 5.28 -17.02 -0.23
C VAL A 19 4.13 -16.06 0.06
N ASP A 20 3.45 -16.31 1.16
CA ASP A 20 2.57 -15.35 1.81
C ASP A 20 3.24 -14.95 3.13
N PHE A 21 3.63 -13.69 3.23
CA PHE A 21 4.24 -13.10 4.42
C PHE A 21 3.31 -12.04 4.98
N ARG A 22 3.01 -12.13 6.28
CA ARG A 22 2.19 -11.18 7.01
C ARG A 22 2.93 -10.73 8.25
N LEU A 23 3.07 -9.43 8.41
CA LEU A 23 3.61 -8.77 9.59
C LEU A 23 2.51 -7.90 10.20
N PHE A 24 2.35 -8.02 11.50
CA PHE A 24 1.40 -7.24 12.27
C PHE A 24 2.07 -6.73 13.54
N ILE A 25 2.11 -5.42 13.71
CA ILE A 25 2.76 -4.75 14.84
C ILE A 25 1.71 -3.88 15.53
N LYS A 26 1.43 -4.17 16.81
CA LYS A 26 0.67 -3.26 17.66
C LYS A 26 1.62 -2.25 18.29
N LYS A 27 1.52 -1.00 17.86
CA LYS A 27 2.37 0.08 18.34
C LYS A 27 1.62 1.39 18.22
N GLU A 28 1.59 2.15 19.32
CA GLU A 28 1.03 3.49 19.30
C GLU A 28 1.91 4.42 18.44
N ILE A 29 1.35 4.94 17.35
CA ILE A 29 1.98 5.91 16.47
C ILE A 29 1.36 7.27 16.73
N ARG A 30 2.14 8.15 17.38
CA ARG A 30 1.66 9.47 17.82
C ARG A 30 1.38 10.43 16.68
N ASP A 31 2.13 10.31 15.58
CA ASP A 31 1.99 11.17 14.42
C ASP A 31 2.12 10.35 13.14
N LEU A 32 1.04 10.27 12.38
CA LEU A 32 0.99 9.56 11.10
C LEU A 32 1.46 10.43 9.93
N GLN A 33 1.64 11.74 10.11
CA GLN A 33 1.94 12.66 9.02
C GLN A 33 3.28 12.38 8.32
N PRO A 34 4.40 12.10 9.03
CA PRO A 34 5.65 11.73 8.36
C PRO A 34 5.51 10.46 7.54
N LEU A 35 4.78 9.48 8.08
CA LEU A 35 4.55 8.18 7.47
C LEU A 35 3.69 8.30 6.23
N PHE A 36 2.63 9.09 6.32
CA PHE A 36 1.82 9.47 5.18
C PHE A 36 2.69 10.05 4.06
N ASN A 37 3.60 10.98 4.36
CA ASN A 37 4.42 11.63 3.33
C ASN A 37 5.30 10.60 2.60
N LEU A 38 5.92 9.68 3.34
CA LEU A 38 6.73 8.61 2.75
C LEU A 38 5.89 7.66 1.89
N THR A 39 4.73 7.23 2.39
CA THR A 39 3.80 6.37 1.63
C THR A 39 3.27 7.06 0.38
N TRP A 40 2.98 8.36 0.47
CA TRP A 40 2.54 9.15 -0.67
C TRP A 40 3.65 9.39 -1.68
N ASP A 41 4.90 9.62 -1.25
CA ASP A 41 6.04 9.75 -2.16
C ASP A 41 6.37 8.41 -2.82
N LEU A 42 6.20 7.29 -2.12
CA LEU A 42 6.24 5.95 -2.72
C LEU A 42 5.15 5.82 -3.80
N CYS A 43 3.90 6.13 -3.48
CA CYS A 43 2.79 6.14 -4.43
C CYS A 43 3.08 7.05 -5.64
N GLY A 44 3.56 8.27 -5.40
CA GLY A 44 3.94 9.22 -6.45
C GLY A 44 5.10 8.72 -7.31
N SER A 45 5.99 7.87 -6.79
CA SER A 45 7.02 7.21 -7.59
C SER A 45 6.49 6.06 -8.47
N LEU A 46 5.31 5.53 -8.14
CA LEU A 46 4.59 4.54 -8.96
C LEU A 46 3.77 5.21 -10.06
N VAL A 47 3.29 6.44 -9.80
CA VAL A 47 2.49 7.22 -10.75
C VAL A 47 3.39 8.05 -11.67
N GLU A 48 3.23 7.91 -12.99
CA GLU A 48 3.92 8.81 -13.92
C GLU A 48 3.40 10.25 -13.74
N SER A 49 4.27 11.15 -13.29
CA SER A 49 3.90 12.55 -13.05
C SER A 49 3.20 13.17 -14.27
N GLY A 50 2.00 13.70 -14.06
CA GLY A 50 1.21 14.39 -15.09
C GLY A 50 0.37 13.48 -16.00
N LYS A 51 0.36 12.16 -15.76
CA LYS A 51 -0.57 11.24 -16.42
C LYS A 51 -1.36 10.53 -15.33
N ASN A 52 -2.70 10.59 -15.40
CA ASN A 52 -3.59 9.79 -14.54
C ASN A 52 -3.55 8.32 -14.99
N LYS A 53 -2.35 7.76 -15.18
CA LYS A 53 -2.10 6.42 -15.68
C LYS A 53 -0.87 5.80 -15.00
N VAL A 54 -0.93 4.49 -14.82
CA VAL A 54 0.20 3.66 -14.37
C VAL A 54 0.33 2.43 -15.26
N LEU A 55 1.55 1.93 -15.40
CA LEU A 55 1.87 0.72 -16.16
C LEU A 55 2.23 -0.41 -15.19
N ASP A 56 1.64 -1.58 -15.41
CA ASP A 56 1.89 -2.83 -14.68
C ASP A 56 1.65 -2.78 -13.17
N ILE A 57 0.94 -1.75 -12.72
CA ILE A 57 0.65 -1.48 -11.32
C ILE A 57 -0.86 -1.30 -11.21
N LYS A 58 -1.47 -2.02 -10.29
CA LYS A 58 -2.90 -1.96 -10.01
C LYS A 58 -3.11 -1.87 -8.52
N GLY A 59 -4.13 -1.14 -8.10
CA GLY A 59 -4.63 -1.14 -6.74
C GLY A 59 -5.18 -2.50 -6.33
N ARG A 60 -5.09 -2.84 -5.04
CA ARG A 60 -5.69 -4.07 -4.51
C ARG A 60 -7.17 -3.86 -4.17
N GLY A 61 -7.94 -4.94 -4.26
CA GLY A 61 -9.29 -4.99 -3.70
C GLY A 61 -9.25 -5.15 -2.18
N ASP A 62 -10.28 -4.66 -1.51
CA ASP A 62 -10.35 -4.53 -0.03
C ASP A 62 -10.56 -5.86 0.72
N ARG A 63 -10.46 -7.02 0.04
CA ARG A 63 -10.76 -8.36 0.59
C ARG A 63 -9.87 -8.78 1.76
N ASP A 64 -8.77 -8.05 2.01
CA ASP A 64 -7.84 -8.31 3.12
C ASP A 64 -7.58 -7.06 4.00
N SER A 65 -8.33 -5.95 3.86
CA SER A 65 -8.15 -4.72 4.66
C SER A 65 -8.57 -4.89 6.13
N LEU A 66 -8.01 -4.10 7.06
CA LEU A 66 -8.48 -4.06 8.46
C LEU A 66 -9.96 -3.65 8.58
N TYR A 67 -10.52 -3.01 7.55
CA TYR A 67 -11.90 -2.51 7.51
C TYR A 67 -12.82 -3.29 6.56
N ASP A 68 -12.40 -4.50 6.17
CA ASP A 68 -13.09 -5.51 5.33
C ASP A 68 -14.46 -5.07 4.80
N ASN A 69 -14.45 -4.43 3.64
CA ASN A 69 -15.68 -4.10 2.92
C ASN A 69 -15.62 -4.69 1.51
N PRO A 70 -16.23 -5.88 1.30
CA PRO A 70 -16.12 -6.63 0.04
C PRO A 70 -16.79 -5.95 -1.18
N GLN A 71 -17.39 -4.77 -1.00
CA GLN A 71 -17.98 -3.97 -2.07
C GLN A 71 -17.11 -2.78 -2.51
N GLN A 72 -15.95 -2.56 -1.88
CA GLN A 72 -15.13 -1.39 -2.22
C GLN A 72 -14.29 -1.63 -3.49
N PRO A 73 -14.21 -0.62 -4.38
CA PRO A 73 -13.45 -0.70 -5.62
C PRO A 73 -11.95 -0.90 -5.33
N GLU A 74 -11.21 -1.34 -6.35
CA GLU A 74 -9.76 -1.54 -6.27
C GLU A 74 -9.07 -0.19 -6.08
N ARG A 75 -8.26 -0.08 -5.04
CA ARG A 75 -7.58 1.19 -4.73
C ARG A 75 -6.08 0.99 -4.55
N LEU A 76 -5.35 1.96 -5.07
CA LEU A 76 -3.91 2.04 -4.98
C LEU A 76 -3.54 2.67 -3.64
N PHE A 77 -4.25 3.73 -3.28
CA PHE A 77 -3.97 4.52 -2.08
C PHE A 77 -5.27 4.92 -1.40
N PHE A 78 -5.27 4.96 -0.08
CA PHE A 78 -6.38 5.46 0.73
C PHE A 78 -5.84 6.17 1.97
N VAL A 79 -6.49 7.26 2.32
CA VAL A 79 -6.26 7.99 3.57
C VAL A 79 -7.58 8.52 4.11
N SER A 80 -7.75 8.43 5.42
CA SER A 80 -8.88 9.01 6.12
C SER A 80 -8.42 9.77 7.36
N GLY A 81 -9.26 10.69 7.81
CA GLY A 81 -8.98 11.45 9.01
C GLY A 81 -9.95 12.61 9.19
N SER A 82 -9.49 13.61 9.93
CA SER A 82 -10.21 14.86 10.12
C SER A 82 -9.33 16.07 9.84
N VAL A 83 -9.92 17.10 9.23
CA VAL A 83 -9.34 18.44 9.13
C VAL A 83 -9.67 19.20 10.40
N VAL A 84 -8.67 19.88 10.97
CA VAL A 84 -8.88 20.87 12.02
C VAL A 84 -9.29 22.18 11.36
N SER A 85 -10.59 22.50 11.37
CA SER A 85 -11.08 23.80 10.89
C SER A 85 -10.95 24.83 12.00
N GLU A 86 -10.25 25.94 11.71
CA GLU A 86 -10.34 27.15 12.52
C GLU A 86 -11.54 27.95 12.00
N GLU A 87 -12.52 28.27 12.85
CA GLU A 87 -13.54 29.24 12.45
C GLU A 87 -12.88 30.62 12.44
N GLU A 88 -12.83 31.24 11.26
CA GLU A 88 -12.50 32.66 11.14
C GLU A 88 -13.63 33.50 11.77
N GLY A 89 -13.41 33.88 13.02
CA GLY A 89 -14.14 34.98 13.65
C GLY A 89 -15.09 34.58 14.76
N GLN A 90 -14.56 34.40 15.97
CA GLN A 90 -14.92 35.14 17.18
C GLN A 90 -14.16 34.54 18.37
N GLU A 91 -13.51 35.38 19.15
CA GLU A 91 -12.75 35.03 20.37
C GLU A 91 -13.66 34.55 21.51
N VAL A 92 -14.34 33.44 21.33
CA VAL A 92 -15.06 32.73 22.40
C VAL A 92 -14.54 31.30 22.34
N GLU A 93 -13.67 30.91 23.29
CA GLU A 93 -13.11 29.56 23.51
C GLU A 93 -13.62 28.50 22.52
N GLY A 94 -13.14 28.57 21.27
CA GLY A 94 -13.78 27.89 20.15
C GLY A 94 -13.41 26.42 20.16
N GLU A 95 -14.41 25.54 20.33
CA GLU A 95 -14.24 24.12 20.09
C GLU A 95 -13.72 23.93 18.66
N LYS A 96 -12.50 23.39 18.53
CA LYS A 96 -11.92 23.05 17.23
C LYS A 96 -12.86 22.08 16.52
N ARG A 97 -13.48 22.53 15.43
CA ARG A 97 -14.37 21.68 14.65
C ARG A 97 -13.54 20.73 13.80
N LEU A 98 -13.75 19.44 14.02
CA LEU A 98 -13.17 18.39 13.20
C LEU A 98 -14.11 18.07 12.05
N VAL A 99 -13.63 18.25 10.82
CA VAL A 99 -14.39 17.91 9.61
C VAL A 99 -13.80 16.62 9.04
N PRO A 100 -14.56 15.52 8.98
CA PRO A 100 -14.04 14.26 8.49
C PRO A 100 -13.74 14.33 6.99
N PHE A 101 -12.77 13.54 6.56
CA PHE A 101 -12.46 13.35 5.14
C PHE A 101 -12.03 11.91 4.87
N SER A 102 -12.22 11.51 3.62
CA SER A 102 -11.52 10.36 3.06
C SER A 102 -11.09 10.67 1.64
N TYR A 103 -9.94 10.14 1.25
CA TYR A 103 -9.42 10.23 -0.09
C TYR A 103 -8.93 8.86 -0.54
N CYS A 104 -9.23 8.52 -1.78
CA CYS A 104 -8.97 7.25 -2.40
C CYS A 104 -8.42 7.49 -3.81
N LEU A 105 -7.33 6.82 -4.16
CA LEU A 105 -6.83 6.76 -5.53
C LEU A 105 -7.14 5.38 -6.09
N GLN A 106 -8.15 5.28 -6.95
CA GLN A 106 -8.55 4.02 -7.57
C GLN A 106 -7.76 3.77 -8.84
N SER A 107 -7.62 2.49 -9.19
CA SER A 107 -7.06 2.08 -10.48
C SER A 107 -8.07 1.27 -11.27
N SER A 108 -8.29 1.62 -12.53
CA SER A 108 -9.15 0.84 -13.44
C SER A 108 -8.36 0.42 -14.67
N PHE A 109 -8.58 -0.80 -15.17
CA PHE A 109 -7.98 -1.23 -16.44
C PHE A 109 -8.30 -0.24 -17.56
N ASP A 110 -7.28 0.10 -18.35
CA ASP A 110 -7.39 0.98 -19.51
C ASP A 110 -7.16 0.21 -20.80
N SER A 111 -5.97 -0.38 -20.96
CA SER A 111 -5.59 -1.07 -22.18
C SER A 111 -4.39 -2.00 -21.99
N PHE A 112 -4.22 -2.94 -22.90
CA PHE A 112 -2.95 -3.65 -23.04
C PHE A 112 -1.97 -2.80 -23.86
N VAL A 113 -0.77 -2.59 -23.32
CA VAL A 113 0.32 -1.90 -24.01
C VAL A 113 1.25 -2.97 -24.60
N GLY A 114 0.93 -3.34 -25.84
CA GLY A 114 1.53 -4.51 -26.49
C GLY A 114 1.14 -5.82 -25.79
N ALA A 115 2.01 -6.83 -25.86
CA ALA A 115 1.79 -8.14 -25.25
C ALA A 115 2.43 -8.29 -23.86
N ARG A 116 2.99 -7.22 -23.29
CA ARG A 116 3.82 -7.27 -22.07
C ARG A 116 3.35 -6.41 -20.94
N HIS A 117 2.58 -5.37 -21.24
CA HIS A 117 2.26 -4.34 -20.26
C HIS A 117 0.75 -4.11 -20.18
N ILE A 118 0.29 -3.72 -19.00
CA ILE A 118 -1.09 -3.31 -18.76
C ILE A 118 -1.10 -1.85 -18.31
N SER A 119 -1.88 -1.02 -18.98
CA SER A 119 -2.17 0.35 -18.59
C SER A 119 -3.41 0.37 -17.70
N TYR A 120 -3.33 1.13 -16.61
CA TYR A 120 -4.45 1.43 -15.73
C TYR A 120 -4.64 2.94 -15.65
N ASN A 121 -5.90 3.40 -15.70
CA ASN A 121 -6.26 4.77 -15.39
C ASN A 121 -6.38 4.93 -13.87
N LEU A 122 -6.00 6.10 -13.37
CA LEU A 122 -6.14 6.47 -11.98
C LEU A 122 -7.30 7.44 -11.79
N HIS A 123 -8.14 7.17 -10.80
CA HIS A 123 -9.31 7.99 -10.47
C HIS A 123 -9.23 8.43 -9.01
N PRO A 124 -8.95 9.72 -8.76
CA PRO A 124 -9.04 10.26 -7.41
C PRO A 124 -10.50 10.42 -7.03
N GLU A 125 -10.85 9.94 -5.84
CA GLU A 125 -12.17 10.11 -5.24
C GLU A 125 -11.99 10.60 -3.80
N GLY A 126 -12.71 11.64 -3.43
CA GLY A 126 -12.68 12.19 -2.09
C GLY A 126 -14.09 12.43 -1.55
N THR A 127 -14.22 12.38 -0.22
CA THR A 127 -15.47 12.69 0.49
C THR A 127 -15.20 13.62 1.67
N GLY A 128 -16.25 14.31 2.12
CA GLY A 128 -16.13 15.28 3.22
C GLY A 128 -15.25 16.45 2.80
N ALA A 129 -14.27 16.81 3.64
CA ALA A 129 -13.37 17.91 3.31
C ALA A 129 -12.45 17.62 2.09
N ALA A 130 -12.35 16.36 1.65
CA ALA A 130 -11.57 15.96 0.48
C ALA A 130 -12.40 15.87 -0.82
N GLU A 131 -13.69 16.22 -0.79
CA GLU A 131 -14.57 16.15 -1.96
C GLU A 131 -14.06 17.02 -3.12
N GLY A 132 -14.00 16.44 -4.33
CA GLY A 132 -13.54 17.14 -5.54
C GLY A 132 -12.02 17.33 -5.67
N LEU A 133 -11.21 16.78 -4.75
CA LEU A 133 -9.75 16.86 -4.86
C LEU A 133 -9.21 15.96 -5.98
N GLU A 134 -8.42 16.54 -6.88
CA GLU A 134 -7.64 15.77 -7.87
C GLU A 134 -6.40 15.14 -7.23
N SER A 135 -5.82 15.80 -6.21
CA SER A 135 -4.62 15.35 -5.51
C SER A 135 -4.72 15.65 -4.02
N ILE A 136 -4.43 14.65 -3.18
CA ILE A 136 -4.41 14.83 -1.72
C ILE A 136 -3.20 15.64 -1.25
N LYS A 137 -2.11 15.73 -2.05
CA LYS A 137 -0.85 16.37 -1.63
C LYS A 137 -1.03 17.85 -1.27
N GLU A 138 -1.75 18.58 -2.11
CA GLU A 138 -2.05 20.00 -1.89
C GLU A 138 -2.95 20.20 -0.69
N PHE A 139 -3.92 19.30 -0.51
CA PHE A 139 -4.84 19.33 0.62
C PHE A 139 -4.13 19.17 1.96
N LEU A 140 -3.15 18.26 2.08
CA LEU A 140 -2.40 18.14 3.34
C LEU A 140 -1.45 19.31 3.60
N HIS A 141 -0.92 19.94 2.53
CA HIS A 141 -0.05 21.09 2.72
C HIS A 141 -0.82 22.29 3.32
N ASN A 142 -2.07 22.45 2.91
CA ASN A 142 -2.89 23.60 3.28
C ASN A 142 -3.71 23.39 4.55
N ASN A 143 -3.77 22.17 5.09
CA ASN A 143 -4.65 21.84 6.20
C ASN A 143 -3.89 21.12 7.32
N LYS A 144 -4.26 21.41 8.57
CA LYS A 144 -3.82 20.61 9.71
C LYS A 144 -4.70 19.36 9.81
N LEU A 145 -4.11 18.20 9.56
CA LEU A 145 -4.83 16.94 9.50
C LEU A 145 -4.57 16.07 10.72
N LEU A 146 -5.62 15.38 11.17
CA LEU A 146 -5.57 14.28 12.12
C LEU A 146 -5.87 13.02 11.32
N LEU A 147 -4.83 12.34 10.84
CA LEU A 147 -4.99 11.10 10.09
C LEU A 147 -5.43 9.97 11.02
N ASP A 148 -6.33 9.11 10.54
CA ASP A 148 -6.80 7.94 11.27
C ASP A 148 -6.25 6.65 10.66
N THR A 149 -6.34 6.53 9.34
CA THR A 149 -5.87 5.36 8.59
C THR A 149 -5.17 5.79 7.32
N VAL A 150 -4.07 5.10 6.98
CA VAL A 150 -3.43 5.18 5.67
C VAL A 150 -3.20 3.78 5.14
N TRP A 151 -3.39 3.62 3.84
CA TRP A 151 -3.38 2.35 3.15
C TRP A 151 -2.77 2.47 1.76
N LEU A 152 -1.89 1.53 1.42
CA LEU A 152 -1.26 1.38 0.12
C LEU A 152 -1.34 -0.10 -0.28
N GLY A 153 -2.21 -0.40 -1.25
CA GLY A 153 -2.43 -1.75 -1.76
C GLY A 153 -2.03 -1.84 -3.22
N VAL A 154 -1.10 -2.73 -3.55
CA VAL A 154 -0.53 -2.82 -4.90
C VAL A 154 -0.42 -4.25 -5.40
N ASP A 155 -0.89 -4.51 -6.61
CA ASP A 155 -0.56 -5.67 -7.44
C ASP A 155 0.44 -5.27 -8.52
N LEU A 156 1.56 -5.98 -8.59
CA LEU A 156 2.63 -5.78 -9.56
C LEU A 156 2.57 -6.85 -10.64
N PHE A 157 2.38 -6.41 -11.88
CA PHE A 157 2.31 -7.28 -13.04
C PHE A 157 3.68 -7.46 -13.68
N THR A 158 3.91 -8.64 -14.25
CA THR A 158 5.08 -8.89 -15.09
C THR A 158 4.70 -9.65 -16.34
N GLY A 159 5.28 -9.23 -17.47
CA GLY A 159 5.26 -10.03 -18.69
C GLY A 159 6.28 -11.17 -18.58
N THR A 160 5.82 -12.42 -18.62
CA THR A 160 6.74 -13.57 -18.70
C THR A 160 7.17 -13.83 -20.14
N PHE A 161 8.43 -14.22 -20.38
CA PHE A 161 8.96 -14.44 -21.73
C PHE A 161 8.14 -15.46 -22.54
N LEU A 162 7.81 -16.61 -21.93
CA LEU A 162 6.94 -17.62 -22.56
C LEU A 162 5.51 -17.09 -22.74
N GLY A 163 5.01 -16.34 -21.77
CA GLY A 163 3.69 -15.71 -21.81
C GLY A 163 3.55 -14.80 -23.02
N THR A 164 4.50 -13.88 -23.21
CA THR A 164 4.50 -12.96 -24.34
C THR A 164 4.62 -13.67 -25.69
N TYR A 165 5.46 -14.70 -25.79
CA TYR A 165 5.68 -15.41 -27.06
C TYR A 165 4.43 -16.17 -27.53
N LEU A 166 3.63 -16.66 -26.59
CA LEU A 166 2.41 -17.42 -26.85
C LEU A 166 1.13 -16.56 -26.82
N GLY A 167 1.26 -15.23 -26.66
CA GLY A 167 0.13 -14.29 -26.65
C GLY A 167 -0.65 -14.24 -25.33
N PHE A 168 -0.06 -14.71 -24.22
CA PHE A 168 -0.67 -14.62 -22.89
C PHE A 168 -0.51 -13.24 -22.26
N THR A 169 -1.51 -12.90 -21.45
CA THR A 169 -1.61 -11.67 -20.65
C THR A 169 -0.56 -11.61 -19.54
N PRO A 170 -0.04 -10.42 -19.17
CA PRO A 170 0.77 -10.25 -17.96
C PRO A 170 0.07 -10.81 -16.73
N VAL A 171 0.85 -11.38 -15.81
CA VAL A 171 0.35 -12.00 -14.58
C VAL A 171 0.79 -11.18 -13.37
N VAL A 172 -0.02 -11.20 -12.31
CA VAL A 172 0.41 -10.68 -11.01
C VAL A 172 1.54 -11.57 -10.51
N ARG A 173 2.67 -10.97 -10.16
CA ARG A 173 3.83 -11.69 -9.61
C ARG A 173 3.98 -11.43 -8.13
N ASP A 174 3.80 -10.19 -7.74
CA ASP A 174 3.96 -9.73 -6.39
C ASP A 174 2.74 -8.86 -6.06
N SER A 175 2.20 -9.03 -4.87
CA SER A 175 1.18 -8.14 -4.34
C SER A 175 1.54 -7.78 -2.91
N PHE A 176 1.31 -6.54 -2.52
CA PHE A 176 1.52 -6.10 -1.16
C PHE A 176 0.42 -5.18 -0.69
N LEU A 177 0.29 -5.14 0.63
CA LEU A 177 -0.64 -4.32 1.35
C LEU A 177 0.11 -3.73 2.55
N LEU A 178 0.26 -2.41 2.59
CA LEU A 178 0.70 -1.69 3.77
C LEU A 178 -0.47 -0.88 4.31
N GLU A 179 -0.82 -1.13 5.56
CA GLU A 179 -1.90 -0.43 6.24
C GLU A 179 -1.43 -0.03 7.64
N TYR A 180 -1.70 1.20 8.05
CA TYR A 180 -1.36 1.65 9.39
C TYR A 180 -2.34 2.68 9.91
N SER A 181 -2.50 2.65 11.23
CA SER A 181 -3.31 3.58 12.02
C SER A 181 -2.51 4.05 13.24
N LYS A 182 -3.17 4.79 14.14
CA LYS A 182 -2.53 5.24 15.39
C LYS A 182 -2.14 4.10 16.32
N GLU A 183 -2.64 2.88 16.13
CA GLU A 183 -2.44 1.77 17.09
C GLU A 183 -1.77 0.55 16.47
N GLU A 184 -1.75 0.44 15.15
CA GLU A 184 -1.27 -0.76 14.47
C GLU A 184 -0.66 -0.47 13.11
N LEU A 185 0.29 -1.33 12.76
CA LEU A 185 0.83 -1.47 11.42
C LEU A 185 0.61 -2.91 10.96
N ARG A 186 0.02 -3.05 9.78
CA ARG A 186 -0.14 -4.31 9.08
C ARG A 186 0.57 -4.24 7.75
N PHE A 187 1.37 -5.25 7.48
CA PHE A 187 1.99 -5.46 6.20
C PHE A 187 1.72 -6.87 5.71
N GLU A 188 1.25 -6.99 4.49
CA GLU A 188 1.10 -8.27 3.82
C GLU A 188 1.82 -8.24 2.49
N LEU A 189 2.44 -9.35 2.15
CA LEU A 189 3.15 -9.57 0.92
C LEU A 189 2.84 -10.98 0.43
N ASN A 190 2.40 -11.07 -0.81
CA ASN A 190 2.38 -12.31 -1.55
C ASN A 190 3.36 -12.17 -2.72
N SER A 191 4.27 -13.14 -2.86
CA SER A 191 5.25 -13.17 -3.95
C SER A 191 5.29 -14.56 -4.56
N GLU A 192 5.11 -14.61 -5.88
CA GLU A 192 5.10 -15.83 -6.67
C GLU A 192 6.41 -16.06 -7.42
N SER A 193 6.56 -17.30 -7.90
CA SER A 193 7.68 -17.71 -8.75
C SER A 193 9.05 -17.43 -8.12
N LEU A 194 9.17 -17.59 -6.79
CA LEU A 194 10.45 -17.61 -6.10
C LEU A 194 11.22 -18.87 -6.49
N LYS A 195 12.52 -18.74 -6.75
CA LYS A 195 13.39 -19.87 -7.15
C LYS A 195 13.65 -20.81 -5.98
N THR A 196 13.78 -20.24 -4.78
CA THR A 196 14.09 -20.94 -3.53
C THR A 196 13.25 -20.39 -2.39
N ARG A 197 13.04 -21.19 -1.35
CA ARG A 197 12.39 -20.71 -0.11
C ARG A 197 13.19 -19.65 0.63
N ASP A 198 14.51 -19.62 0.44
CA ASP A 198 15.38 -18.62 1.06
C ASP A 198 15.46 -17.30 0.27
N GLU A 199 14.79 -17.20 -0.88
CA GLU A 199 14.79 -15.96 -1.67
C GLU A 199 13.96 -14.89 -0.95
N ILE A 200 14.56 -13.72 -0.72
CA ILE A 200 13.95 -12.61 0.00
C ILE A 200 13.22 -11.73 -1.02
N PRO A 201 11.88 -11.64 -0.98
CA PRO A 201 11.13 -10.96 -2.03
C PRO A 201 11.49 -9.47 -2.18
N PHE A 202 11.83 -8.80 -1.08
CA PHE A 202 12.18 -7.37 -1.04
C PHE A 202 13.39 -7.01 -1.92
N GLU A 203 14.26 -7.98 -2.22
CA GLU A 203 15.45 -7.77 -3.04
C GLU A 203 15.18 -7.92 -4.55
N ARG A 204 14.02 -8.48 -4.93
CA ARG A 204 13.70 -8.79 -6.35
C ARG A 204 13.18 -7.59 -7.12
N ASN A 205 12.55 -6.65 -6.42
CA ASN A 205 11.83 -5.53 -7.02
C ASN A 205 12.14 -4.24 -6.25
N ALA A 206 12.51 -3.19 -6.98
CA ALA A 206 12.82 -1.88 -6.41
C ALA A 206 11.65 -1.28 -5.61
N VAL A 207 10.40 -1.54 -6.01
CA VAL A 207 9.21 -1.12 -5.27
C VAL A 207 9.14 -1.83 -3.91
N LEU A 208 9.35 -3.14 -3.88
CA LEU A 208 9.34 -3.90 -2.63
C LEU A 208 10.52 -3.51 -1.72
N GLY A 209 11.67 -3.14 -2.29
CA GLY A 209 12.79 -2.58 -1.54
C GLY A 209 12.43 -1.25 -0.85
N LYS A 210 11.74 -0.34 -1.54
CA LYS A 210 11.24 0.90 -0.92
C LYS A 210 10.18 0.64 0.15
N VAL A 211 9.31 -0.34 -0.07
CA VAL A 211 8.30 -0.74 0.92
C VAL A 211 8.97 -1.32 2.17
N ARG A 212 10.02 -2.13 2.02
CA ARG A 212 10.86 -2.60 3.12
C ARG A 212 11.43 -1.41 3.89
N ASP A 213 12.10 -0.48 3.21
CA ASP A 213 12.72 0.69 3.86
C ASP A 213 11.70 1.50 4.67
N LEU A 214 10.49 1.66 4.12
CA LEU A 214 9.38 2.31 4.81
C LEU A 214 8.93 1.54 6.06
N ILE A 215 8.80 0.22 5.98
CA ILE A 215 8.41 -0.61 7.13
C ILE A 215 9.50 -0.63 8.19
N ASP A 216 10.77 -0.65 7.79
CA ASP A 216 11.89 -0.61 8.73
C ASP A 216 11.88 0.70 9.51
N GLU A 217 11.63 1.83 8.83
CA GLU A 217 11.46 3.15 9.44
C GLU A 217 10.23 3.20 10.36
N LEU A 218 9.11 2.59 9.96
CA LEU A 218 7.87 2.54 10.74
C LEU A 218 8.00 1.71 12.03
N SER A 219 8.54 0.51 11.88
CA SER A 219 8.60 -0.50 12.93
C SER A 219 9.78 -0.27 13.88
N ASN A 220 10.86 0.36 13.41
CA ASN A 220 12.21 0.27 14.00
C ASN A 220 12.71 -1.17 14.11
N GLU A 221 12.27 -2.05 13.20
CA GLU A 221 12.71 -3.43 13.08
C GLU A 221 13.21 -3.67 11.66
N ASP A 222 14.18 -4.56 11.47
CA ASP A 222 14.64 -4.94 10.14
C ASP A 222 13.71 -6.03 9.59
N LEU A 223 12.90 -5.69 8.58
CA LEU A 223 11.93 -6.58 7.97
C LEU A 223 12.57 -7.82 7.34
N GLN A 224 13.81 -7.69 6.85
CA GLN A 224 14.57 -8.80 6.28
C GLN A 224 14.98 -9.79 7.37
N ASP A 225 15.40 -9.29 8.53
CA ASP A 225 15.71 -10.13 9.69
C ASP A 225 14.44 -10.79 10.27
N ILE A 226 13.31 -10.08 10.33
CA ILE A 226 12.01 -10.67 10.70
C ILE A 226 11.65 -11.81 9.75
N TYR A 227 11.80 -11.58 8.45
CA TYR A 227 11.50 -12.58 7.42
C TYR A 227 12.39 -13.83 7.55
N ARG A 228 13.70 -13.63 7.75
CA ARG A 228 14.66 -14.73 7.97
C ARG A 228 14.38 -15.49 9.27
N ALA A 229 14.02 -14.79 10.34
CA ALA A 229 13.61 -15.41 11.59
C ALA A 229 12.34 -16.25 11.39
N ALA A 230 11.38 -15.76 10.60
CA ALA A 230 10.17 -16.50 10.28
C ALA A 230 10.45 -17.79 9.50
N LEU A 231 11.32 -17.72 8.49
CA LEU A 231 11.80 -18.87 7.74
C LEU A 231 12.41 -19.97 8.63
N SER A 232 13.22 -19.56 9.60
CA SER A 232 13.89 -20.51 10.51
C SER A 232 12.92 -21.28 11.41
N LYS A 233 11.78 -20.67 11.79
CA LYS A 233 10.76 -21.29 12.67
C LYS A 233 9.91 -22.35 11.98
N GLU A 234 9.70 -22.26 10.66
CA GLU A 234 9.00 -23.31 9.91
C GLU A 234 9.88 -24.55 9.64
N SER A 235 11.20 -24.40 9.75
CA SER A 235 12.16 -25.47 9.43
C SER A 235 12.47 -26.37 10.63
N SER A 236 11.90 -26.06 11.80
CA SER A 236 12.11 -26.74 13.10
C SER A 236 10.82 -27.36 13.61
#